data_AF-A0A7X3ZAZ5-F1
#
_entry.id   AF-A0A7X3ZAZ5-F1
#
_cell.length_a   1.000
_cell.length_b   1.000
_cell.length_c   1.000
_cell.angle_alpha   90.00
_cell.angle_beta   90.00
_cell.angle_gamma   90.00
#
_symmetry.space_group_name_H-M   'P 1'
#
loop_
_entity.id
_entity.type
_entity.pdbx_description
1 polymer ?
#
loop_
_entity_poly.entity_id
_entity_poly.type
_entity_poly.pdbx_seq_one_letter_code
_entity_poly.pdbx_strand_id
1 'polypeptide(L)'
;MPDGTRLAARIWLPVDAETDPVPAILEYLPYRKRDGTVERDHLTHPYFAGHGYAGVRVDIRGTGDSDGVCLGEYLKQEQDECLTVIEWPAAQPWCSGKV
;
A
#
# COMPACT_ATOMS: atom_id res chain seq x y z
N MET A 1 1.12 -12.91 -1.97
CA MET A 1 -0.22 -13.50 -2.20
C MET A 1 -0.13 -15.02 -2.00
N PRO A 2 -1.24 -15.71 -1.68
CA PRO A 2 -1.23 -17.17 -1.45
C PRO A 2 -0.66 -18.00 -2.61
N ASP A 3 -0.76 -17.47 -3.84
CA ASP A 3 -0.21 -18.07 -5.06
C ASP A 3 1.27 -17.75 -5.30
N GLY A 4 1.95 -17.11 -4.34
CA GLY A 4 3.36 -16.71 -4.44
C GLY A 4 3.61 -15.36 -5.14
N THR A 5 2.57 -14.73 -5.71
CA THR A 5 2.72 -13.42 -6.36
C THR A 5 3.07 -12.34 -5.35
N ARG A 6 4.04 -11.47 -5.69
CA ARG A 6 4.44 -10.36 -4.84
C ARG A 6 3.89 -9.06 -5.41
N LEU A 7 3.27 -8.26 -4.54
CA LEU A 7 2.83 -6.91 -4.87
C LEU A 7 3.83 -5.92 -4.30
N ALA A 8 4.17 -4.89 -5.08
CA ALA A 8 5.11 -3.87 -4.69
C ALA A 8 4.39 -2.75 -3.92
N ALA A 9 4.88 -2.47 -2.71
CA ALA A 9 4.42 -1.38 -1.88
C ALA A 9 5.52 -0.31 -1.69
N ARG A 10 5.11 0.95 -1.56
CA ARG A 10 5.91 2.03 -0.99
C ARG A 10 5.22 2.52 0.28
N ILE A 11 6.00 2.72 1.34
CA ILE A 11 5.49 3.11 2.65
C ILE A 11 6.17 4.40 3.08
N TRP A 12 5.38 5.33 3.62
CA TRP A 12 5.83 6.52 4.32
C TRP A 12 5.42 6.40 5.78
N LEU A 13 6.40 6.39 6.68
CA LEU A 13 6.19 6.21 8.11
C LEU A 13 6.57 7.47 8.88
N PRO A 14 5.84 7.80 9.96
CA PRO A 14 6.41 8.61 11.04
C PRO A 14 7.73 8.01 11.54
N VAL A 15 8.66 8.88 11.96
CA VAL A 15 10.03 8.45 12.34
C VAL A 15 10.03 7.50 13.54
N ASP A 16 9.05 7.65 14.43
CA ASP A 16 8.88 6.93 15.69
C ASP A 16 7.86 5.77 15.60
N ALA A 17 7.33 5.47 14.41
CA ALA A 17 6.25 4.48 14.25
C ALA A 17 6.59 3.07 14.73
N GLU A 18 7.87 2.66 14.70
CA GLU A 18 8.31 1.36 15.22
C GLU A 18 8.23 1.28 16.76
N THR A 19 8.27 2.42 17.45
CA THR A 19 8.14 2.52 18.91
C THR A 19 6.77 2.99 19.38
N ASP A 20 6.07 3.78 18.57
CA ASP A 20 4.70 4.25 18.79
C ASP A 20 3.86 3.99 17.52
N PRO A 21 3.28 2.78 17.38
CA PRO A 21 2.61 2.36 16.15
C PRO A 21 1.37 3.18 15.80
N VAL A 22 1.20 3.48 14.51
CA VAL A 22 0.16 4.39 13.99
C VAL A 22 -0.89 3.70 13.10
N PRO A 23 -2.09 4.26 12.92
CA PRO A 23 -3.00 3.79 11.86
C PRO A 23 -2.39 3.96 10.47
N ALA A 24 -2.75 3.09 9.53
CA ALA A 24 -2.34 3.18 8.14
C ALA A 24 -3.47 3.74 7.26
N ILE A 25 -3.09 4.43 6.18
CA ILE A 25 -3.96 4.85 5.08
C ILE A 25 -3.47 4.12 3.83
N LEU A 26 -4.31 3.24 3.29
CA LEU A 26 -3.98 2.39 2.15
C LEU A 26 -4.50 2.98 0.82
N GLU A 27 -3.60 3.11 -0.15
CA GLU A 27 -3.89 3.38 -1.55
C GLU A 27 -3.51 2.19 -2.45
N TYR A 28 -4.53 1.47 -2.92
CA TYR A 28 -4.41 0.30 -3.79
C TYR A 28 -4.99 0.61 -5.18
N LEU A 29 -4.12 0.84 -6.18
CA LEU A 29 -4.52 1.31 -7.51
C LEU A 29 -3.59 0.82 -8.63
N PRO A 30 -4.09 0.66 -9.87
CA PRO A 30 -3.31 0.20 -11.03
C PRO A 30 -2.34 1.24 -11.60
N TYR A 31 -2.40 2.48 -11.12
CA TYR A 31 -1.65 3.61 -11.66
C TYR A 31 -0.25 3.72 -11.06
N ARG A 32 0.60 2.74 -11.42
CA ARG A 32 2.06 2.65 -11.20
C ARG A 32 2.64 3.75 -10.33
N LYS A 33 3.01 3.44 -9.08
CA LYS A 33 3.52 4.38 -8.05
C LYS A 33 4.83 5.13 -8.39
N ARG A 34 5.42 4.87 -9.56
CA ARG A 34 6.67 5.49 -10.05
C ARG A 34 6.46 6.31 -11.33
N ASP A 35 5.22 6.42 -11.81
CA ASP A 35 4.90 7.07 -13.08
C ASP A 35 4.11 8.37 -12.78
N GLY A 36 3.01 8.63 -13.49
CA GLY A 36 2.26 9.90 -13.40
C GLY A 36 1.66 10.24 -12.04
N THR A 37 1.58 9.29 -11.11
CA THR A 37 1.08 9.51 -9.73
C THR A 37 2.18 9.94 -8.76
N VAL A 38 3.46 9.88 -9.14
CA VAL A 38 4.60 10.05 -8.24
C VAL A 38 4.62 11.42 -7.55
N GLU A 39 4.36 12.51 -8.29
CA GLU A 39 4.35 13.87 -7.75
C GLU A 39 3.24 14.05 -6.70
N ARG A 40 2.05 13.50 -6.97
CA ARG A 40 0.94 13.49 -6.01
C ARG A 40 1.33 12.71 -4.75
N ASP A 41 1.91 11.51 -4.93
CA ASP A 41 2.30 10.64 -3.82
C ASP A 41 3.36 11.31 -2.92
N HIS A 42 4.27 12.09 -3.50
CA HIS A 42 5.27 12.89 -2.79
C HIS A 42 4.70 14.06 -1.99
N LEU A 43 3.49 14.52 -2.30
CA LEU A 43 2.79 15.56 -1.53
C LEU A 43 1.89 14.92 -0.46
N THR A 44 1.12 13.91 -0.85
CA THR A 44 0.04 13.33 -0.04
C THR A 44 0.57 12.44 1.10
N HIS A 45 1.43 11.47 0.82
CA HIS A 45 1.83 10.50 1.84
C HIS A 45 2.78 11.05 2.92
N PRO A 46 3.74 11.94 2.60
CA PRO A 46 4.49 12.64 3.64
C PRO A 46 3.62 13.52 4.53
N TYR A 47 2.55 14.12 3.99
CA TYR A 47 1.58 14.85 4.80
C TYR A 47 0.90 13.94 5.81
N PHE A 48 0.44 12.75 5.40
CA PHE A 48 -0.12 11.76 6.33
C PHE A 48 0.87 11.32 7.42
N ALA A 49 2.11 11.00 7.03
CA ALA A 49 3.17 10.63 7.96
C ALA A 49 3.47 11.75 8.97
N GLY A 50 3.51 13.00 8.51
CA GLY A 50 3.68 14.17 9.38
C GLY A 50 2.53 14.41 10.37
N HIS A 51 1.39 13.74 10.19
CA HIS A 51 0.20 13.86 11.06
C HIS A 51 -0.16 12.54 11.78
N GLY A 52 0.80 11.61 11.90
CA GLY A 52 0.63 10.39 12.70
C GLY A 52 -0.12 9.26 11.99
N TYR A 53 0.00 9.17 10.66
CA TYR A 53 -0.55 8.06 9.87
C TYR A 53 0.52 7.46 8.95
N ALA A 54 0.59 6.14 8.85
CA ALA A 54 1.41 5.48 7.86
C ALA A 54 0.73 5.56 6.48
N GLY A 55 1.38 6.13 5.47
CA GLY A 55 0.89 6.08 4.08
C GLY A 55 1.38 4.80 3.39
N VAL A 56 0.49 4.00 2.82
CA VAL A 56 0.85 2.75 2.11
C VAL A 56 0.32 2.79 0.69
N ARG A 57 1.21 2.80 -0.30
CA ARG A 57 0.87 2.81 -1.74
C ARG A 57 1.24 1.49 -2.38
N VAL A 58 0.25 0.77 -2.93
CA VAL A 58 0.44 -0.56 -3.53
C VAL A 58 0.09 -0.54 -5.01
N ASP A 59 1.01 -1.04 -5.84
CA ASP A 59 0.71 -1.36 -7.23
C ASP A 59 -0.09 -2.68 -7.26
N ILE A 60 -1.28 -2.70 -7.86
CA ILE A 60 -2.05 -3.95 -7.97
C ILE A 60 -1.31 -4.96 -8.88
N ARG A 61 -1.72 -6.22 -8.84
CA ARG A 61 -1.11 -7.29 -9.64
C ARG A 61 -0.91 -6.90 -11.11
N GLY A 62 0.29 -7.20 -11.62
CA GLY A 62 0.67 -6.94 -13.02
C GLY A 62 0.74 -5.46 -13.40
N THR A 63 0.79 -4.56 -12.42
CA THR A 63 1.03 -3.14 -12.62
C THR A 63 2.28 -2.69 -11.88
N GLY A 64 2.92 -1.63 -12.38
CA GLY A 64 4.06 -1.00 -11.73
C GLY A 64 5.24 -1.95 -11.57
N ASP A 65 5.67 -2.15 -10.32
CA ASP A 65 6.71 -3.12 -9.96
C ASP A 65 6.15 -4.43 -9.37
N SER A 66 4.82 -4.64 -9.42
CA SER A 66 4.18 -5.87 -8.94
C SER A 66 4.31 -7.00 -9.95
N ASP A 67 4.47 -8.22 -9.45
CA ASP A 67 4.50 -9.43 -10.26
C ASP A 67 3.10 -9.72 -10.87
N GLY A 68 3.04 -10.66 -11.82
CA GLY A 68 1.80 -11.16 -12.41
C GLY A 68 1.32 -10.39 -13.64
N VAL A 69 0.05 -10.58 -13.99
CA VAL A 69 -0.61 -10.00 -15.17
C VAL A 69 -1.85 -9.25 -14.72
N CYS A 70 -2.01 -8.00 -15.17
CA CYS A 70 -3.24 -7.25 -14.98
C CYS A 70 -4.27 -7.74 -16.01
N LEU A 71 -5.28 -8.47 -15.54
CA LEU A 71 -6.35 -9.01 -16.38
C LEU A 71 -7.53 -8.03 -16.55
N GLY A 72 -7.51 -6.93 -15.82
CA GLY A 72 -8.56 -5.91 -15.77
C GLY A 72 -8.72 -5.34 -14.37
N GLU A 73 -9.35 -4.17 -14.29
CA GLU A 73 -9.73 -3.53 -13.01
C GLU A 73 -11.07 -4.09 -12.51
N TYR A 74 -11.30 -4.04 -11.20
CA TYR A 74 -12.52 -4.41 -10.48
C TYR A 74 -12.86 -5.91 -10.51
N LEU A 75 -11.90 -6.76 -10.88
CA LEU A 75 -12.10 -8.21 -10.88
C LEU A 75 -12.22 -8.75 -9.44
N LYS A 76 -12.94 -9.87 -9.28
CA LYS A 76 -13.05 -10.53 -7.97
C LYS A 76 -11.68 -10.88 -7.37
N GLN A 77 -10.73 -11.28 -8.22
CA GLN A 77 -9.35 -11.52 -7.82
C GLN A 77 -8.71 -10.28 -7.19
N GLU A 78 -8.87 -9.11 -7.81
CA GLU A 78 -8.34 -7.84 -7.28
C GLU A 78 -8.94 -7.54 -5.90
N GLN A 79 -10.24 -7.77 -5.73
CA GLN A 79 -10.94 -7.54 -4.46
C GLN A 79 -10.45 -8.49 -3.36
N ASP A 80 -10.21 -9.77 -3.69
CA ASP A 80 -9.68 -10.75 -2.73
C ASP A 80 -8.23 -10.46 -2.35
N GLU A 81 -7.44 -10.02 -3.32
CA GLU A 81 -6.07 -9.55 -3.08
C GLU A 81 -6.06 -8.29 -2.21
N CYS A 82 -7.02 -7.38 -2.41
CA CYS A 82 -7.18 -6.19 -1.57
C CYS A 82 -7.40 -6.55 -0.09
N LEU A 83 -8.19 -7.58 0.22
CA LEU A 83 -8.34 -8.06 1.61
C LEU A 83 -7.00 -8.52 2.19
N THR A 84 -6.23 -9.29 1.43
CA THR A 84 -4.89 -9.73 1.84
C THR A 84 -3.93 -8.54 2.03
N VAL A 85 -4.05 -7.52 1.18
CA VAL A 85 -3.26 -6.29 1.24
C VAL A 85 -3.66 -5.41 2.42
N ILE A 86 -4.90 -5.46 2.93
CA ILE A 86 -5.31 -4.76 4.16
C ILE A 86 -4.75 -5.47 5.40
N GLU A 87 -4.79 -6.80 5.41
CA GLU A 87 -4.27 -7.60 6.53
C GLU A 87 -2.76 -7.45 6.72
N TRP A 88 -2.01 -7.35 5.62
CA TRP A 88 -0.54 -7.24 5.66
C TRP A 88 0.01 -6.04 6.45
N PRO A 89 -0.38 -4.77 6.17
CA PRO A 89 0.07 -3.61 6.94
C PRO A 89 -0.48 -3.63 8.36
N ALA A 90 -1.71 -4.12 8.58
CA ALA A 90 -2.31 -4.24 9.92
C ALA A 90 -1.48 -5.14 10.86
N ALA A 91 -0.73 -6.10 10.31
CA ALA A 91 0.12 -7.01 11.06
C ALA A 91 1.58 -6.53 11.25
N GLN A 92 1.95 -5.36 10.71
CA GLN A 92 3.32 -4.85 10.83
C GLN A 92 3.55 -4.17 12.19
N PRO A 93 4.79 -4.21 12.74
CA PRO A 93 5.09 -3.62 14.05
C PRO A 93 4.86 -2.11 14.12
N TRP A 94 5.01 -1.40 12.99
CA TRP A 94 4.77 0.03 12.89
C TRP A 94 3.29 0.43 12.76
N CYS A 95 2.37 -0.55 12.64
CA CYS A 95 0.94 -0.31 12.50
C CYS A 95 0.19 -0.61 13.81
N SER A 96 -0.75 0.25 14.18
CA SER A 96 -1.65 0.06 15.32
C SER A 96 -2.71 -1.05 15.12
N GLY A 97 -2.68 -1.76 13.98
CA GLY A 97 -3.70 -2.70 13.56
C GLY A 97 -4.94 -2.07 12.89
N LYS A 98 -4.96 -0.73 12.75
CA LYS A 98 -6.00 0.01 12.02
C LYS A 98 -5.49 0.40 10.63
N VAL A 99 -6.27 0.07 9.61
CA VAL A 99 -6.03 0.36 8.20
C VAL A 99 -7.31 0.90 7.59
#